data_AF-A0A5E3WPS9-F1
#
_entry.id   AF-A0A5E3WPS9-F1
#
_cell.length_a   1.000
_cell.length_b   1.000
_cell.length_c   1.000
_cell.angle_alpha   90.00
_cell.angle_beta   90.00
_cell.angle_gamma   90.00
#
_symmetry.space_group_name_H-M   'P 1'
#
loop_
_entity.id
_entity.type
_entity.pdbx_description
1 polymer ?
#
loop_
_entity_poly.entity_id
_entity_poly.type
_entity_poly.pdbx_seq_one_letter_code
_entity_poly.pdbx_strand_id
1 'polypeptide(L)'
;MIMAEAPPPTSPTDPLATFPPLPEAERDRSPEFYGFVALSLTYLLFVVYLAWALLPDAALEALGVAYYPSREWALLVPAWTVVLVLLTYWSHLAIALFRAPALSEPCTLTVARNARLPPLSRLEPTELPIGLVNRALYRPPRTLVSSIPS
;
A
#
# COMPACT_ATOMS: atom_id res chain seq x y z
N MET A 1 37.25 -17.69 53.97
CA MET A 1 37.77 -17.74 52.58
C MET A 1 36.58 -18.02 51.69
N ILE A 2 36.09 -16.99 51.00
CA ILE A 2 34.79 -16.96 50.31
C ILE A 2 34.96 -17.67 48.96
N MET A 3 34.23 -18.76 48.74
CA MET A 3 34.17 -19.43 47.43
C MET A 3 33.15 -18.69 46.57
N ALA A 4 33.63 -17.98 45.56
CA ALA A 4 32.77 -17.31 44.58
C ALA A 4 32.15 -18.37 43.65
N GLU A 5 30.84 -18.54 43.74
CA GLU A 5 30.03 -19.30 42.80
C GLU A 5 30.22 -18.74 41.39
N ALA A 6 30.66 -19.55 40.43
CA ALA A 6 30.83 -19.14 39.05
C ALA A 6 29.45 -18.88 38.40
N PRO A 7 29.28 -17.84 37.56
CA PRO A 7 28.01 -17.62 36.86
C PRO A 7 27.72 -18.81 35.93
N PRO A 8 26.43 -19.17 35.74
CA PRO A 8 26.03 -20.32 34.95
C PRO A 8 26.58 -20.21 33.52
N PRO A 9 27.00 -21.33 32.90
CA PRO A 9 27.51 -21.29 31.54
C PRO A 9 26.40 -20.85 30.58
N THR A 10 26.54 -19.65 30.01
CA THR A 10 25.71 -19.16 28.91
C THR A 10 26.09 -19.94 27.65
N SER A 11 25.57 -21.17 27.55
CA SER A 11 25.80 -22.03 26.39
C SER A 11 25.10 -21.43 25.15
N PRO A 12 25.85 -21.07 24.09
CA PRO A 12 25.28 -20.60 22.83
C PRO A 12 24.65 -21.78 22.09
N THR A 13 23.33 -21.75 21.88
CA THR A 13 22.64 -22.81 21.11
C THR A 13 21.88 -22.23 19.91
N ASP A 14 22.37 -21.11 19.37
CA ASP A 14 21.92 -20.63 18.07
C ASP A 14 23.12 -20.08 17.27
N PRO A 15 23.61 -20.81 16.24
CA PRO A 15 24.81 -20.46 15.50
C PRO A 15 24.64 -19.26 14.53
N LEU A 16 23.52 -18.53 14.59
CA LEU A 16 23.24 -17.39 13.69
C LEU A 16 22.97 -16.06 14.39
N ALA A 17 23.38 -15.90 15.65
CA ALA A 17 23.37 -14.60 16.31
C ALA A 17 24.34 -13.64 15.60
N THR A 18 23.82 -12.88 14.63
CA THR A 18 24.57 -11.85 13.90
C THR A 18 24.69 -10.62 14.80
N PHE A 19 25.89 -10.39 15.32
CA PHE A 19 26.31 -9.12 15.93
C PHE A 19 26.75 -8.19 14.79
N PRO A 20 26.43 -6.87 14.78
CA PRO A 20 26.11 -5.98 15.90
C PRO A 20 24.64 -6.05 16.38
N PRO A 21 24.34 -5.67 17.64
CA PRO A 21 22.97 -5.53 18.10
C PRO A 21 22.28 -4.50 17.20
N LEU A 22 21.23 -4.91 16.51
CA LEU A 22 20.26 -3.96 15.98
C LEU A 22 19.74 -3.14 17.17
N PRO A 23 19.53 -1.83 17.03
CA PRO A 23 18.97 -1.03 18.12
C PRO A 23 17.61 -1.62 18.54
N GLU A 24 17.58 -2.33 19.68
CA GLU A 24 16.40 -2.99 20.22
C GLU A 24 15.47 -2.06 21.01
N ALA A 25 15.76 -0.76 21.07
CA ALA A 25 14.93 0.23 21.73
C ALA A 25 14.82 1.44 20.80
N GLU A 26 13.75 1.55 20.01
CA GLU A 26 12.59 2.34 20.44
C GLU A 26 11.28 1.79 19.83
N ARG A 27 11.04 0.48 19.97
CA ARG A 27 9.74 -0.15 19.66
C ARG A 27 8.75 -0.01 20.83
N ASP A 28 8.78 1.12 21.54
CA ASP A 28 8.07 1.30 22.81
C ASP A 28 7.11 2.49 22.79
N ARG A 29 6.12 2.43 21.89
CA ARG A 29 4.69 2.69 22.18
C ARG A 29 3.87 2.35 20.95
N SER A 30 3.06 1.32 21.06
CA SER A 30 2.41 0.59 19.99
C SER A 30 1.54 1.49 19.08
N PRO A 31 1.75 1.50 17.74
CA PRO A 31 0.93 2.26 16.79
C PRO A 31 -0.58 2.02 16.91
N GLU A 32 -0.95 0.83 17.39
CA GLU A 32 -2.32 0.38 17.67
C GLU A 32 -3.06 1.22 18.72
N PHE A 33 -2.38 1.70 19.78
CA PHE A 33 -3.02 2.57 20.78
C PHE A 33 -3.35 3.94 20.20
N TYR A 34 -2.46 4.50 19.39
CA TYR A 34 -2.69 5.78 18.71
C TYR A 34 -3.84 5.67 17.71
N GLY A 35 -3.93 4.57 16.97
CA GLY A 35 -5.04 4.30 16.05
C GLY A 35 -6.39 4.24 16.78
N PHE A 36 -6.46 3.55 17.92
CA PHE A 36 -7.68 3.46 18.71
C PHE A 36 -8.12 4.82 19.27
N VAL A 37 -7.19 5.58 19.86
CA VAL A 37 -7.48 6.91 20.40
C VAL A 37 -7.87 7.87 19.28
N ALA A 38 -7.16 7.86 18.15
CA ALA A 38 -7.48 8.68 16.99
C ALA A 38 -8.87 8.34 16.44
N LEU A 39 -9.20 7.05 16.26
CA LEU A 39 -10.52 6.62 15.78
C LEU A 39 -11.63 7.03 16.75
N SER A 40 -11.41 6.83 18.06
CA SER A 40 -12.38 7.21 19.09
C SER A 40 -12.62 8.73 19.11
N LEU A 41 -11.55 9.52 18.99
CA LEU A 41 -11.63 10.97 18.93
C LEU A 41 -12.30 11.44 17.64
N THR A 42 -11.97 10.86 16.49
CA THR A 42 -12.62 11.15 15.21
C THR A 42 -14.12 10.84 15.28
N TYR A 43 -14.50 9.70 15.85
CA TYR A 43 -15.90 9.34 16.01
C TYR A 43 -16.63 10.29 16.97
N LEU A 44 -16.00 10.63 18.11
CA LEU A 44 -16.56 11.60 19.06
C LEU A 44 -16.79 12.96 18.39
N LEU A 45 -15.79 13.49 17.70
CA LEU A 45 -15.89 14.75 16.95
C LEU A 45 -16.94 14.66 15.84
N PHE A 46 -17.06 13.52 15.17
CA PHE A 46 -18.07 13.29 14.14
C PHE A 46 -19.49 13.31 14.72
N VAL A 47 -19.72 12.69 15.89
CA VAL A 47 -21.02 12.75 16.58
C VAL A 47 -21.34 14.17 17.01
N VAL A 48 -20.36 14.92 17.56
CA VAL A 48 -20.55 16.33 17.90
C VAL A 48 -20.87 17.17 16.67
N TYR A 49 -20.19 16.91 15.54
CA TYR A 49 -20.46 17.57 14.27
C TYR A 49 -21.87 17.26 13.75
N LEU A 50 -22.32 16.01 13.81
CA LEU A 50 -23.69 15.63 13.45
C LEU A 50 -24.72 16.28 14.35
N ALA A 51 -24.47 16.29 15.67
CA ALA A 51 -25.34 16.94 16.63
C ALA A 51 -25.47 18.43 16.30
N TRP A 52 -24.37 19.11 16.01
CA TRP A 52 -24.37 20.52 15.57
C TRP A 52 -25.10 20.72 14.22
N ALA A 53 -24.91 19.82 13.26
CA ALA A 53 -25.51 19.92 11.94
C ALA A 53 -27.03 19.65 11.92
N LEU A 54 -27.54 18.80 12.83
CA LEU A 54 -28.92 18.31 12.81
C LEU A 54 -29.81 18.87 13.92
N LEU A 55 -29.27 19.37 15.04
CA LEU A 55 -30.10 19.93 16.13
C LEU A 55 -30.73 21.29 15.75
N PRO A 56 -31.94 21.59 16.27
CA PRO A 56 -32.55 22.91 16.19
C PRO A 56 -31.84 23.93 17.11
N ASP A 57 -31.94 25.23 16.79
CA ASP A 57 -31.25 26.33 17.50
C ASP A 57 -31.52 26.35 19.00
N ALA A 58 -32.76 26.06 19.40
CA ALA A 58 -33.17 25.99 20.80
C ALA A 58 -32.34 24.98 21.62
N ALA A 59 -31.89 23.88 21.01
CA ALA A 59 -31.05 22.88 21.68
C ALA A 59 -29.58 23.29 21.74
N LEU A 60 -29.08 24.05 20.76
CA LEU A 60 -27.72 24.60 20.77
C LEU A 60 -27.57 25.76 21.75
N GLU A 61 -28.58 26.63 21.83
CA GLU A 61 -28.66 27.71 22.82
C GLU A 61 -28.74 27.15 24.25
N ALA A 62 -29.50 26.06 24.46
CA ALA A 62 -29.54 25.36 25.75
C ALA A 62 -28.20 24.72 26.15
N LEU A 63 -27.36 24.37 25.16
CA LEU A 63 -26.01 23.86 25.38
C LEU A 63 -24.98 24.99 25.64
N GLY A 64 -25.41 26.25 25.58
CA GLY A 64 -24.56 27.43 25.80
C GLY A 64 -23.72 27.87 24.59
N VAL A 65 -24.02 27.33 23.39
CA VAL A 65 -23.31 27.68 22.15
C VAL A 65 -23.99 28.90 21.50
N ALA A 66 -23.61 30.09 21.96
CA ALA A 66 -24.22 31.35 21.50
C ALA A 66 -23.72 31.84 20.13
N TYR A 67 -22.64 31.24 19.59
CA TYR A 67 -22.09 31.61 18.30
C TYR A 67 -21.63 30.38 17.53
N TYR A 68 -22.24 30.15 16.37
CA TYR A 68 -21.81 29.12 15.42
C TYR A 68 -21.88 29.67 13.98
N PRO A 69 -20.97 29.25 13.08
CA PRO A 69 -20.98 29.69 11.68
C PRO A 69 -22.26 29.21 10.97
N SER A 70 -22.70 29.92 9.91
CA SER A 70 -23.96 29.63 9.21
C SER A 70 -24.17 28.13 8.93
N ARG A 71 -25.40 27.62 9.12
CA ARG A 71 -25.72 26.19 9.01
C ARG A 71 -25.37 25.57 7.65
N GLU A 72 -25.27 26.39 6.61
CA GLU A 72 -24.83 26.00 5.27
C GLU A 72 -23.44 25.33 5.27
N TRP A 73 -22.55 25.68 6.20
CA TRP A 73 -21.25 25.04 6.34
C TRP A 73 -21.34 23.54 6.68
N ALA A 74 -22.40 23.12 7.37
CA ALA A 74 -22.64 21.70 7.64
C ALA A 74 -22.88 20.88 6.35
N LEU A 75 -23.41 21.50 5.30
CA LEU A 75 -23.59 20.87 4.00
C LEU A 75 -22.38 21.08 3.08
N LEU A 76 -21.77 22.26 3.13
CA LEU A 76 -20.63 22.60 2.29
C LEU A 76 -19.43 21.71 2.59
N VAL A 77 -19.09 21.46 3.85
CA VAL A 77 -17.93 20.63 4.22
C VAL A 77 -17.95 19.23 3.57
N PRO A 78 -19.02 18.41 3.72
CA PRO A 78 -19.07 17.10 3.09
C PRO A 78 -19.16 17.19 1.57
N ALA A 79 -19.89 18.17 1.01
CA ALA A 79 -19.98 18.35 -0.43
C ALA A 79 -18.62 18.67 -1.08
N TRP A 80 -17.88 19.63 -0.52
CA TRP A 80 -16.54 19.99 -1.00
C TRP A 80 -15.54 18.85 -0.79
N THR A 81 -15.67 18.06 0.28
CA THR A 81 -14.82 16.87 0.48
C THR A 81 -14.99 15.86 -0.65
N VAL A 82 -16.23 15.58 -1.05
CA VAL A 82 -16.51 14.69 -2.19
C VAL A 82 -15.92 15.25 -3.49
N VAL A 83 -16.11 16.55 -3.76
CA VAL A 83 -15.54 17.22 -4.95
C VAL A 83 -14.02 17.11 -4.97
N LEU A 84 -13.35 17.34 -3.84
CA LEU A 84 -11.89 17.22 -3.74
C LEU A 84 -11.41 15.79 -4.01
N VAL A 85 -12.06 14.78 -3.44
CA VAL A 85 -11.72 13.36 -3.69
C VAL A 85 -11.86 13.02 -5.17
N LEU A 86 -12.96 13.42 -5.80
CA LEU A 86 -13.19 13.21 -7.23
C LEU A 86 -12.14 13.94 -8.07
N LEU A 87 -11.83 15.19 -7.72
CA LEU A 87 -10.82 15.99 -8.42
C LEU A 87 -9.43 15.34 -8.32
N THR A 88 -9.03 14.87 -7.14
CA THR A 88 -7.76 14.17 -6.92
C THR A 88 -7.70 12.89 -7.76
N TYR A 89 -8.77 12.09 -7.75
CA TYR A 89 -8.84 10.87 -8.54
C TYR A 89 -8.73 11.17 -10.05
N TRP A 90 -9.49 12.14 -10.54
CA TRP A 90 -9.45 12.54 -11.95
C TRP A 90 -8.09 13.08 -12.36
N SER A 91 -7.45 13.86 -11.48
CA SER A 91 -6.09 14.37 -11.68
C SER A 91 -5.08 13.23 -11.79
N HIS A 92 -5.16 12.23 -10.91
CA HIS A 92 -4.30 11.04 -10.99
C HIS A 92 -4.56 10.24 -12.26
N LEU A 93 -5.83 10.06 -12.66
CA LEU A 93 -6.19 9.41 -13.91
C LEU A 93 -5.59 10.15 -15.12
N ALA A 94 -5.73 11.48 -15.16
CA ALA A 94 -5.18 12.31 -16.23
C ALA A 94 -3.65 12.20 -16.30
N ILE A 95 -2.96 12.21 -15.16
CA ILE A 95 -1.50 12.01 -15.11
C ILE A 95 -1.14 10.59 -15.58
N ALA A 96 -1.90 9.57 -15.18
CA ALA A 96 -1.67 8.19 -15.59
C ALA A 96 -1.84 8.02 -17.10
N LEU A 97 -2.85 8.65 -17.70
CA LEU A 97 -3.08 8.67 -19.14
C LEU A 97 -1.99 9.46 -19.88
N PHE A 98 -1.55 10.59 -19.32
CA PHE A 98 -0.46 11.38 -19.90
C PHE A 98 0.88 10.63 -19.88
N ARG A 99 1.11 9.82 -18.85
CA ARG A 99 2.29 8.95 -18.73
C ARG A 99 2.15 7.62 -19.47
N ALA A 100 0.95 7.25 -19.89
CA ALA A 100 0.73 6.00 -20.60
C ALA A 100 1.40 6.09 -21.98
N PRO A 101 2.22 5.09 -22.37
CA PRO A 101 2.72 5.01 -23.74
C PRO A 101 1.56 4.85 -24.71
N ALA A 102 1.69 5.42 -25.91
CA ALA A 102 0.63 5.42 -26.91
C ALA A 102 0.17 3.98 -27.23
N LEU A 103 -1.13 3.71 -27.11
CA LEU A 103 -1.76 2.42 -27.46
C LEU A 103 -1.66 2.10 -28.96
N SER A 104 -1.20 3.05 -29.77
CA SER A 104 -0.97 2.93 -31.21
C SER A 104 0.34 2.22 -31.57
N GLU A 105 1.18 1.91 -30.59
CA GLU A 105 2.37 1.09 -30.77
C GLU A 105 2.01 -0.40 -30.56
N PRO A 106 1.86 -1.22 -31.62
CA PRO A 106 1.88 -2.67 -31.47
C PRO A 106 3.17 -3.19 -30.79
N CYS A 107 4.18 -2.33 -30.58
CA CYS A 107 5.36 -2.57 -29.74
C CYS A 107 5.08 -2.93 -28.28
N THR A 108 3.96 -2.55 -27.66
CA THR A 108 3.68 -3.04 -26.30
C THR A 108 3.40 -4.55 -26.28
N LEU A 109 2.72 -5.05 -27.33
CA LEU A 109 2.51 -6.48 -27.55
C LEU A 109 3.72 -7.15 -28.21
N THR A 110 4.47 -6.45 -29.07
CA THR A 110 5.63 -7.04 -29.77
C THR A 110 6.95 -6.95 -29.01
N VAL A 111 7.13 -6.07 -28.02
CA VAL A 111 8.25 -6.15 -27.06
C VAL A 111 8.09 -7.40 -26.21
N ALA A 112 6.88 -7.73 -25.75
CA ALA A 112 6.60 -9.05 -25.15
C ALA A 112 6.78 -10.20 -26.17
N ARG A 113 6.54 -9.95 -27.47
CA ARG A 113 6.75 -10.92 -28.55
C ARG A 113 8.22 -11.11 -28.94
N ASN A 114 9.08 -10.12 -28.76
CA ASN A 114 10.44 -10.11 -29.31
C ASN A 114 11.52 -10.02 -28.23
N ALA A 115 11.13 -9.78 -26.97
CA ALA A 115 12.01 -9.90 -25.82
C ALA A 115 12.57 -11.33 -25.78
N ARG A 116 13.90 -11.44 -25.87
CA ARG A 116 14.61 -12.68 -25.54
C ARG A 116 14.50 -12.83 -24.04
N LEU A 117 13.63 -13.73 -23.60
CA LEU A 117 13.58 -14.11 -22.20
C LEU A 117 14.95 -14.66 -21.80
N PRO A 118 15.53 -14.22 -20.67
CA PRO A 118 16.62 -14.98 -20.06
C PRO A 118 16.12 -16.40 -19.75
N PRO A 119 17.02 -17.39 -19.66
CA PRO A 119 16.64 -18.78 -19.39
C PRO A 119 15.75 -18.86 -18.14
N LEU A 120 14.69 -19.67 -18.22
CA LEU A 120 13.64 -19.80 -17.20
C LEU A 120 14.17 -20.18 -15.80
N SER A 121 15.40 -20.68 -15.71
CA SER A 121 16.09 -20.99 -14.45
C SER A 121 16.54 -19.75 -13.66
N ARG A 122 16.43 -18.55 -14.23
CA ARG A 122 16.84 -17.27 -13.59
C ARG A 122 15.68 -16.33 -13.30
N LEU A 123 14.45 -16.71 -13.63
CA LEU A 123 13.26 -15.89 -13.41
C LEU A 123 12.43 -16.53 -12.30
N GLU A 124 12.21 -15.77 -11.22
CA GLU A 124 11.21 -16.12 -10.21
C GLU A 124 9.83 -16.20 -10.90
N PRO A 125 9.14 -17.35 -10.88
CA PRO A 125 7.91 -17.57 -11.66
C PRO A 125 6.76 -16.62 -11.34
N THR A 126 6.82 -15.92 -10.20
CA THR A 126 5.71 -15.14 -9.64
C THR A 126 5.50 -13.79 -10.32
N GLU A 127 6.52 -13.22 -10.96
CA GLU A 127 6.48 -11.83 -11.47
C GLU A 127 6.33 -11.73 -13.00
N LEU A 128 6.13 -12.86 -13.69
CA LEU A 128 6.04 -12.88 -15.15
C LEU A 128 4.57 -12.86 -15.60
N PRO A 129 4.17 -11.96 -16.52
CA PRO A 129 2.82 -11.98 -17.08
C PRO A 129 2.47 -13.36 -17.65
N ILE A 130 1.26 -13.85 -17.39
CA ILE A 130 0.83 -15.21 -17.74
C ILE A 130 1.00 -15.55 -19.24
N GLY A 131 0.89 -14.54 -20.11
CA GLY A 131 1.12 -14.70 -21.55
C GLY A 131 2.57 -15.02 -21.92
N LEU A 132 3.53 -14.55 -21.12
CA LEU A 132 4.97 -14.83 -21.29
C LEU A 132 5.34 -16.23 -20.81
N VAL A 133 4.72 -16.70 -19.72
CA VAL A 133 4.86 -18.08 -19.21
C VAL A 133 4.34 -19.08 -20.23
N ASN A 134 3.10 -18.90 -20.70
CA ASN A 134 2.47 -19.77 -21.69
C ASN A 134 3.34 -19.87 -22.95
N ARG A 135 3.84 -18.73 -23.45
CA ARG A 135 4.69 -18.72 -24.64
C ARG A 135 6.03 -19.42 -24.47
N ALA A 136 6.63 -19.36 -23.28
CA ALA A 136 7.87 -20.07 -22.99
C ALA A 136 7.66 -21.59 -22.91
N LEU A 137 6.53 -22.01 -22.32
CA LEU A 137 6.18 -23.43 -22.15
C LEU A 137 5.78 -24.10 -23.47
N TYR A 138 5.01 -23.42 -24.31
CA TYR A 138 4.44 -23.98 -25.54
C TYR A 138 5.24 -23.64 -26.81
N ARG A 139 6.50 -23.21 -26.68
CA ARG A 139 7.34 -22.94 -27.86
C ARG A 139 7.63 -24.27 -28.59
N PRO A 140 7.20 -24.45 -29.85
CA PRO A 140 7.49 -25.69 -30.58
C PRO A 140 9.00 -25.82 -30.82
N PRO A 141 9.57 -27.04 -30.76
CA PRO A 141 10.95 -27.29 -31.13
C PRO A 141 11.18 -26.81 -32.56
N ARG A 142 12.29 -26.10 -32.80
CA ARG A 142 12.73 -25.82 -34.18
C ARG A 142 13.00 -27.17 -34.83
N THR A 143 12.08 -27.62 -35.68
CA THR A 143 12.34 -28.69 -36.63
C THR A 143 13.46 -28.21 -37.54
N LEU A 144 14.67 -28.67 -37.26
CA LEU A 144 15.81 -28.57 -38.18
C LEU A 144 15.40 -29.35 -39.43
N VAL A 145 14.86 -28.66 -40.43
CA VAL A 145 14.77 -29.20 -41.78
C VAL A 145 16.22 -29.30 -42.26
N SER A 146 16.80 -30.47 -42.06
CA SER A 146 18.05 -30.87 -42.71
C SER A 146 17.77 -30.91 -44.20
N SER A 147 18.23 -29.88 -44.92
CA SER A 147 18.35 -29.92 -46.37
C SER A 147 19.27 -31.07 -46.74
N ILE A 148 18.70 -32.16 -47.27
CA ILE A 148 19.43 -33.26 -47.91
C ILE A 148 19.78 -32.78 -49.33
N PRO A 149 21.07 -32.64 -49.70
CA PRO A 149 21.44 -32.56 -51.10
C PRO A 149 21.55 -33.97 -51.68
N SER A 150 20.79 -34.24 -52.75
CA SER A 150 21.02 -35.35 -53.69
C SER A 150 21.94 -34.92 -54.82
#